data_AF-A0A2E0PSX6-F1
#
_entry.id   AF-A0A2E0PSX6-F1
#
_cell.length_a   1.000
_cell.length_b   1.000
_cell.length_c   1.000
_cell.angle_alpha   90.00
_cell.angle_beta   90.00
_cell.angle_gamma   90.00
#
_symmetry.space_group_name_H-M   'P 1'
#
loop_
_entity.id
_entity.type
_entity.pdbx_description
1 polymer ?
#
loop_
_entity_poly.entity_id
_entity_poly.type
_entity_poly.pdbx_seq_one_letter_code
_entity_poly.pdbx_strand_id
1 'polypeptide(L)'
;MLVSPIRRYFVTKKMFRTAEEIAAKKQKKLMMIGDPCSGNYFQFMSKMFPNSGHGDVTLDLFGCDCCHRMDINDIDAWRDYEDGSFVVIETGTLGFSKDLGAILQQIRRVSGGDFFSAGGNRGLFWELFLYKTYSKELNFSMDPFDSRTDEYYTGRRLGGKGPVKEKF
;
A
#
# COMPACT_ATOMS: atom_id res chain seq x y z
N MET A 1 -0.62 18.17 5.77
CA MET A 1 -0.86 18.48 4.35
C MET A 1 -2.03 17.64 3.89
N LEU A 2 -3.16 18.22 3.47
CA LEU A 2 -4.27 17.45 2.90
C LEU A 2 -3.76 16.78 1.61
N VAL A 3 -3.85 15.46 1.51
CA VAL A 3 -3.69 14.80 0.21
C VAL A 3 -5.09 14.71 -0.36
N SER A 4 -5.40 15.64 -1.26
CA SER A 4 -6.62 15.56 -2.08
C SER A 4 -6.66 14.18 -2.77
N PRO A 5 -7.83 13.51 -2.87
CA PRO A 5 -7.97 12.25 -3.60
C PRO A 5 -7.32 12.27 -4.99
N ILE A 6 -7.37 13.42 -5.68
CA ILE A 6 -6.71 13.65 -6.98
C ILE A 6 -5.20 13.54 -6.87
N ARG A 7 -4.60 14.13 -5.83
CA ARG A 7 -3.15 14.03 -5.61
C ARG A 7 -2.75 12.59 -5.30
N ARG A 8 -3.51 11.88 -4.46
CA ARG A 8 -3.27 10.46 -4.15
C ARG A 8 -3.33 9.61 -5.42
N TYR A 9 -4.31 9.87 -6.29
CA TYR A 9 -4.43 9.22 -7.59
C TYR A 9 -3.15 9.33 -8.43
N PHE A 10 -2.61 10.55 -8.61
CA PHE A 10 -1.40 10.75 -9.39
C PHE A 10 -0.14 10.18 -8.73
N VAL A 11 -0.04 10.26 -7.40
CA VAL A 11 1.06 9.65 -6.64
C VAL A 11 1.07 8.13 -6.84
N THR A 12 -0.10 7.51 -6.69
CA THR A 12 -0.28 6.06 -6.90
C THR A 12 0.15 5.66 -8.31
N LYS A 13 -0.34 6.37 -9.33
CA LYS A 13 0.01 6.10 -10.73
C LYS A 13 1.50 6.22 -11.02
N LYS A 14 2.15 7.25 -10.47
CA LYS A 14 3.59 7.45 -10.63
C LYS A 14 4.39 6.34 -9.95
N MET A 15 4.04 5.99 -8.72
CA MET A 15 4.76 4.96 -7.95
C MET A 15 4.57 3.59 -8.56
N PHE A 16 3.36 3.25 -9.03
CA PHE A 16 3.08 1.98 -9.68
C PHE A 16 3.94 1.79 -10.93
N ARG A 17 3.95 2.80 -11.82
CA ARG A 17 4.81 2.79 -13.00
C ARG A 17 6.30 2.66 -12.63
N THR A 18 6.73 3.34 -11.56
CA THR A 18 8.12 3.24 -11.08
C THR A 18 8.45 1.82 -10.61
N ALA A 19 7.54 1.19 -9.87
CA ALA A 19 7.70 -0.18 -9.40
C ALA A 19 7.74 -1.17 -10.58
N GLU A 20 6.85 -1.02 -11.57
CA GLU A 20 6.86 -1.81 -12.83
C GLU A 20 8.20 -1.70 -13.57
N GLU A 21 8.69 -0.48 -13.79
CA GLU A 21 9.95 -0.23 -14.50
C GLU A 21 11.14 -0.86 -13.76
N ILE A 22 11.14 -0.84 -12.42
CA ILE A 22 12.18 -1.46 -11.60
C ILE A 22 12.06 -2.99 -11.61
N ALA A 23 10.84 -3.53 -11.53
CA ALA A 23 10.59 -4.96 -11.61
C ALA A 23 11.14 -5.53 -12.93
N ALA A 24 10.79 -4.89 -14.05
CA ALA A 24 11.31 -5.25 -15.37
C ALA A 24 12.84 -5.14 -15.45
N LYS A 25 13.42 -4.03 -14.97
CA LYS A 25 14.87 -3.80 -15.01
C LYS A 25 15.65 -4.82 -14.17
N LYS A 26 15.12 -5.21 -13.02
CA LYS A 26 15.74 -6.15 -12.08
C LYS A 26 15.34 -7.61 -12.33
N GLN A 27 14.49 -7.87 -13.32
CA GLN A 27 13.92 -9.20 -13.60
C GLN A 27 13.24 -9.83 -12.36
N LYS A 28 12.58 -8.99 -11.57
CA LYS A 28 11.77 -9.40 -10.42
C LYS A 28 10.29 -9.36 -10.77
N LYS A 29 9.48 -10.13 -10.06
CA LYS A 29 8.02 -10.04 -10.15
C LYS A 29 7.54 -8.75 -9.46
N LEU A 30 6.44 -8.17 -9.93
CA LEU A 30 5.76 -7.06 -9.26
C LEU A 30 4.69 -7.61 -8.31
N MET A 31 4.79 -7.26 -7.03
CA MET A 31 3.74 -7.51 -6.04
C MET A 31 2.98 -6.21 -5.76
N MET A 32 1.68 -6.22 -6.03
CA MET A 32 0.77 -5.10 -5.76
C MET A 32 -0.04 -5.41 -4.49
N ILE A 33 0.08 -4.59 -3.46
CA ILE A 33 -0.68 -4.71 -2.21
C ILE A 33 -1.75 -3.61 -2.17
N GLY A 34 -3.01 -4.01 -2.23
CA GLY A 34 -4.18 -3.16 -2.31
C GLY A 34 -5.03 -3.44 -3.53
N ASP A 35 -6.06 -2.62 -3.69
CA ASP A 35 -7.15 -2.89 -4.60
C ASP A 35 -7.01 -2.09 -5.92
N PRO A 36 -6.45 -2.66 -6.99
CA PRO A 36 -6.45 -2.05 -8.31
C PRO A 36 -7.82 -2.15 -9.01
N CYS A 37 -8.73 -2.99 -8.54
CA CYS A 37 -10.02 -3.32 -9.15
C CYS A 37 -11.13 -2.32 -8.75
N SER A 38 -11.17 -1.89 -7.48
CA SER A 38 -12.28 -1.10 -6.90
C SER A 38 -11.85 -0.03 -5.89
N GLY A 39 -10.54 0.12 -5.60
CA GLY A 39 -10.01 0.88 -4.47
C GLY A 39 -10.18 2.42 -4.49
N ASN A 40 -10.86 2.99 -5.49
CA ASN A 40 -11.09 4.44 -5.54
C ASN A 40 -12.48 4.81 -5.00
N TYR A 41 -12.48 5.77 -4.06
CA TYR A 41 -13.67 6.49 -3.56
C TYR A 41 -14.55 7.08 -4.69
N PHE A 42 -13.98 7.24 -5.89
CA PHE A 42 -14.67 7.60 -7.12
C PHE A 42 -14.63 6.41 -8.10
N GLN A 43 -15.49 5.41 -7.90
CA GLN A 43 -15.60 4.24 -8.79
C GLN A 43 -15.75 4.61 -10.28
N PHE A 44 -16.33 5.78 -10.56
CA PHE A 44 -16.46 6.32 -11.91
C PHE A 44 -15.10 6.70 -12.54
N MET A 45 -14.19 7.28 -11.75
CA MET A 45 -12.86 7.66 -12.23
C MET A 45 -11.94 6.45 -12.40
N SER A 46 -11.97 5.46 -11.49
CA SER A 46 -11.14 4.24 -11.63
C SER A 46 -11.50 3.41 -12.85
N LYS A 47 -12.78 3.35 -13.24
CA LYS A 47 -13.21 2.61 -14.44
C LYS A 47 -12.71 3.23 -15.74
N MET A 48 -12.59 4.56 -15.83
CA MET A 48 -12.10 5.23 -17.04
C MET A 48 -10.60 5.50 -17.01
N PHE A 49 -10.01 5.65 -15.82
CA PHE A 49 -8.60 5.94 -15.62
C PHE A 49 -8.10 5.20 -14.37
N PRO A 50 -7.58 3.97 -14.50
CA PRO A 50 -6.99 3.26 -13.37
C PRO A 50 -5.69 3.96 -12.91
N ASN A 51 -5.51 4.07 -11.59
CA ASN A 51 -4.28 4.58 -10.96
C ASN A 51 -3.24 3.50 -10.67
N SER A 52 -3.60 2.23 -10.75
CA SER A 52 -2.69 1.10 -10.61
C SER A 52 -3.24 -0.08 -11.41
N GLY A 53 -2.33 -0.93 -11.89
CA GLY A 53 -2.69 -2.23 -12.48
C GLY A 53 -2.58 -3.35 -11.46
N HIS A 54 -2.75 -4.58 -11.93
CA HIS A 54 -2.36 -5.77 -11.19
C HIS A 54 -0.85 -5.96 -11.27
N GLY A 55 -0.25 -6.51 -10.22
CA GLY A 55 1.09 -7.08 -10.31
C GLY A 55 1.03 -8.50 -10.87
N ASP A 56 2.19 -9.15 -10.96
CA ASP A 56 2.27 -10.62 -11.13
C ASP A 56 1.60 -11.34 -9.95
N VAL A 57 1.62 -10.70 -8.77
CA VAL A 57 0.82 -11.07 -7.60
C VAL A 57 0.12 -9.80 -7.11
N THR A 58 -1.20 -9.85 -6.97
CA THR A 58 -1.97 -8.77 -6.33
C THR A 58 -2.59 -9.29 -5.05
N LEU A 59 -2.20 -8.71 -3.91
CA LEU A 59 -2.74 -8.97 -2.58
C LEU A 59 -3.80 -7.93 -2.26
N ASP A 60 -5.06 -8.36 -2.20
CA ASP A 60 -6.18 -7.49 -1.86
C ASP A 60 -6.97 -8.01 -0.66
N LEU A 61 -7.41 -7.10 0.22
CA LEU A 61 -8.19 -7.41 1.41
C LEU A 61 -9.63 -7.82 1.06
N PHE A 62 -10.19 -7.24 -0.01
CA PHE A 62 -11.59 -7.45 -0.40
C PHE A 62 -11.74 -8.34 -1.65
N GLY A 63 -10.73 -8.36 -2.52
CA GLY A 63 -10.58 -9.28 -3.63
C GLY A 63 -11.41 -8.92 -4.87
N CYS A 64 -10.86 -9.24 -6.05
CA CYS A 64 -11.59 -9.48 -7.29
C CYS A 64 -11.16 -10.85 -7.86
N ASP A 65 -11.90 -11.43 -8.80
CA ASP A 65 -11.68 -12.80 -9.29
C ASP A 65 -10.27 -13.06 -9.89
N CYS A 66 -9.55 -12.00 -10.24
CA CYS A 66 -8.19 -12.04 -10.77
C CYS A 66 -7.09 -11.73 -9.73
N CYS A 67 -7.43 -11.45 -8.48
CA CYS A 67 -6.47 -11.16 -7.40
C CYS A 67 -6.25 -12.38 -6.50
N HIS A 68 -5.02 -12.50 -5.97
CA HIS A 68 -4.73 -13.44 -4.91
C HIS A 68 -5.18 -12.83 -3.58
N ARG A 69 -6.19 -13.42 -2.95
CA ARG A 69 -6.67 -12.93 -1.66
C ARG A 69 -5.72 -13.35 -0.55
N MET A 70 -5.19 -12.37 0.18
CA MET A 70 -4.34 -12.58 1.34
C MET A 70 -4.62 -11.51 2.39
N ASP A 71 -4.74 -11.90 3.65
CA ASP A 71 -4.70 -10.95 4.76
C ASP A 71 -3.24 -10.57 5.02
N ILE A 72 -2.88 -9.30 4.87
CA ILE A 72 -1.52 -8.81 5.15
C ILE A 72 -1.09 -9.07 6.60
N ASN A 73 -2.05 -9.25 7.53
CA ASN A 73 -1.79 -9.54 8.93
C ASN A 73 -1.50 -11.03 9.20
N ASP A 74 -1.73 -11.92 8.23
CA ASP A 74 -1.36 -13.33 8.32
C ASP A 74 0.12 -13.49 7.97
N ILE A 75 0.97 -13.44 9.00
CA ILE A 75 2.43 -13.55 8.86
C ILE A 75 2.86 -14.90 8.27
N ASP A 76 2.08 -15.97 8.49
CA ASP A 76 2.42 -17.29 7.97
C ASP A 76 2.17 -17.38 6.47
N ALA A 77 1.13 -16.73 5.95
CA ALA A 77 0.88 -16.63 4.50
C ALA A 77 2.02 -15.91 3.74
N TRP A 78 2.81 -15.04 4.39
CA TRP A 78 3.98 -14.43 3.74
C TRP A 78 5.09 -15.45 3.41
N ARG A 79 5.11 -16.62 4.07
CA ARG A 79 6.15 -17.65 3.85
C ARG A 79 6.07 -18.29 2.48
N ASP A 80 4.92 -18.19 1.81
CA ASP A 80 4.73 -18.70 0.45
C ASP A 80 5.47 -17.86 -0.61
N TYR A 81 6.02 -16.70 -0.23
CA TYR A 81 6.78 -15.82 -1.11
C TYR A 81 8.28 -15.89 -0.81
N GLU A 82 9.07 -16.11 -1.87
CA GLU A 82 10.52 -16.21 -1.81
C GLU A 82 11.20 -14.87 -1.48
N ASP A 83 12.30 -14.93 -0.74
CA ASP A 83 13.13 -13.78 -0.38
C ASP A 83 13.66 -13.06 -1.64
N GLY A 84 13.57 -11.73 -1.64
CA GLY A 84 14.14 -10.89 -2.71
C GLY A 84 13.53 -11.06 -4.10
N SER A 85 12.46 -11.84 -4.25
CA SER A 85 11.87 -12.19 -5.54
C SER A 85 10.95 -11.10 -6.12
N PHE A 86 10.57 -10.11 -5.31
CA PHE A 86 9.61 -9.08 -5.70
C PHE A 86 10.16 -7.66 -5.71
N VAL A 87 9.54 -6.81 -6.51
CA VAL A 87 9.38 -5.38 -6.22
C VAL A 87 7.98 -5.21 -5.65
N VAL A 88 7.86 -4.57 -4.49
CA VAL A 88 6.57 -4.42 -3.81
C VAL A 88 6.07 -2.99 -3.97
N ILE A 89 4.80 -2.83 -4.34
CA ILE A 89 4.09 -1.57 -4.21
C ILE A 89 2.83 -1.73 -3.38
N GLU A 90 2.55 -0.75 -2.52
CA GLU A 90 1.34 -0.68 -1.73
C GLU A 90 0.55 0.63 -1.96
N THR A 91 -0.79 0.56 -1.83
CA THR A 91 -1.69 1.70 -2.08
C THR A 91 -2.65 2.03 -0.93
N GLY A 92 -2.20 1.92 0.33
CA GLY A 92 -2.95 2.28 1.54
C GLY A 92 -3.47 1.10 2.38
N THR A 93 -3.28 -0.14 1.93
CA THR A 93 -3.63 -1.39 2.63
C THR A 93 -2.90 -1.59 3.95
N LEU A 94 -1.64 -1.15 4.07
CA LEU A 94 -0.89 -1.20 5.34
C LEU A 94 -1.51 -0.31 6.41
N GLY A 95 -2.44 0.57 6.06
CA GLY A 95 -3.31 1.25 7.01
C GLY A 95 -4.11 0.30 7.90
N PHE A 96 -4.36 -0.94 7.45
CA PHE A 96 -5.07 -1.99 8.19
C PHE A 96 -4.14 -2.91 9.00
N SER A 97 -2.84 -2.65 9.00
CA SER A 97 -1.89 -3.46 9.78
C SER A 97 -2.24 -3.46 11.27
N LYS A 98 -2.15 -4.64 11.90
CA LYS A 98 -2.21 -4.84 13.36
C LYS A 98 -0.81 -4.74 13.98
N ASP A 99 0.19 -5.27 13.27
CA ASP A 99 1.61 -5.14 13.58
C ASP A 99 2.37 -4.65 12.34
N LEU A 100 2.50 -3.33 12.22
CA LEU A 100 3.16 -2.70 11.08
C LEU A 100 4.63 -3.13 10.96
N GLY A 101 5.33 -3.30 12.09
CA GLY A 101 6.74 -3.68 12.10
C GLY A 101 6.95 -5.09 11.56
N ALA A 102 6.15 -6.06 12.01
CA ALA A 102 6.21 -7.43 11.51
C ALA A 102 5.91 -7.53 10.01
N ILE A 103 4.90 -6.79 9.53
CA ILE A 103 4.54 -6.76 8.11
C ILE A 103 5.65 -6.11 7.27
N LEU A 104 6.22 -4.99 7.73
CA LEU A 104 7.34 -4.36 7.03
C LEU A 104 8.57 -5.25 6.95
N GLN A 105 8.84 -6.08 7.97
CA GLN A 105 9.91 -7.07 7.91
C GLN A 105 9.66 -8.11 6.80
N GLN A 106 8.42 -8.58 6.65
CA GLN A 106 8.06 -9.49 5.56
C GLN A 106 8.18 -8.80 4.20
N ILE A 107 7.69 -7.57 4.06
CA ILE A 107 7.83 -6.78 2.82
C ILE A 107 9.31 -6.58 2.48
N ARG A 108 10.15 -6.22 3.45
CA ARG A 108 11.59 -6.07 3.25
C ARG A 108 12.23 -7.38 2.78
N ARG A 109 11.85 -8.50 3.41
CA ARG A 109 12.35 -9.84 3.05
C ARG A 109 12.00 -10.19 1.60
N VAL A 110 10.73 -10.18 1.24
CA VAL A 110 10.28 -10.58 -0.12
C VAL A 110 10.71 -9.59 -1.19
N SER A 111 10.84 -8.30 -0.85
CA SER A 111 11.30 -7.29 -1.80
C SER A 111 12.82 -7.24 -1.97
N GLY A 112 13.58 -7.72 -0.98
CA GLY A 112 15.01 -7.45 -0.88
C GLY A 112 15.32 -5.95 -0.80
N GLY A 113 14.38 -5.15 -0.28
CA GLY A 113 14.49 -3.70 -0.13
C GLY A 113 13.88 -2.87 -1.26
N ASP A 114 13.28 -3.46 -2.29
CA ASP A 114 12.58 -2.75 -3.37
C ASP A 114 11.10 -2.50 -3.03
N PHE A 115 10.79 -1.42 -2.31
CA PHE A 115 9.44 -1.14 -1.79
C PHE A 115 8.99 0.30 -2.04
N PHE A 116 7.75 0.42 -2.52
CA PHE A 116 7.06 1.69 -2.76
C PHE A 116 5.70 1.68 -2.06
N SER A 117 5.29 2.80 -1.49
CA SER A 117 3.93 2.96 -0.97
C SER A 117 3.37 4.29 -1.41
N ALA A 118 2.19 4.28 -2.02
CA ALA A 118 1.45 5.50 -2.34
C ALA A 118 0.79 6.14 -1.10
N GLY A 119 0.75 5.40 0.01
CA GLY A 119 0.16 5.83 1.27
C GLY A 119 -1.37 5.89 1.24
N GLY A 120 -1.90 6.38 2.36
CA GLY A 120 -3.34 6.47 2.61
C GLY A 120 -3.94 7.84 2.29
N ASN A 121 -5.26 7.95 2.50
CA ASN A 121 -5.96 9.23 2.48
C ASN A 121 -5.49 10.11 3.65
N ARG A 122 -5.29 11.41 3.41
CA ARG A 122 -4.80 12.37 4.42
C ARG A 122 -5.71 13.58 4.57
N GLY A 123 -5.86 14.04 5.80
CA GLY A 123 -6.56 15.27 6.14
C GLY A 123 -7.11 15.20 7.57
N LEU A 124 -7.14 16.33 8.28
CA LEU A 124 -7.53 16.36 9.70
C LEU A 124 -8.92 15.72 9.92
N PHE A 125 -9.89 16.06 9.07
CA PHE A 125 -11.25 15.50 9.16
C PHE A 125 -11.30 13.99 8.86
N TRP A 126 -10.47 13.52 7.92
CA TRP A 126 -10.30 12.10 7.65
C TRP A 126 -9.69 11.37 8.85
N GLU A 127 -8.56 11.89 9.34
CA GLU A 127 -7.77 11.28 10.41
C GLU A 127 -8.53 11.21 11.74
N LEU A 128 -9.45 12.14 11.99
CA LEU A 128 -10.25 12.18 13.22
C LEU A 128 -11.59 11.43 13.09
N PHE A 129 -12.28 11.51 11.94
CA PHE A 129 -13.70 11.14 11.87
C PHE A 129 -14.07 10.24 10.68
N LEU A 130 -13.76 10.63 9.44
CA LEU A 130 -14.29 9.91 8.26
C LEU A 130 -13.72 8.51 8.06
N TYR A 131 -12.53 8.22 8.61
CA TYR A 131 -11.95 6.90 8.47
C TYR A 131 -12.87 5.79 9.02
N LYS A 132 -13.63 6.07 10.10
CA LYS A 132 -14.56 5.12 10.72
C LYS A 132 -15.76 4.79 9.85
N THR A 133 -16.18 5.71 8.98
CA THR A 133 -17.27 5.47 8.02
C THR A 133 -16.76 4.66 6.83
N TYR A 134 -15.46 4.68 6.56
CA TYR A 134 -14.83 3.85 5.55
C TYR A 134 -14.56 2.42 6.06
N SER A 135 -13.87 2.29 7.19
CA SER A 135 -13.72 1.00 7.88
C SER A 135 -13.34 1.20 9.35
N LYS A 136 -13.91 0.37 10.23
CA LYS A 136 -13.57 0.35 11.66
C LYS A 136 -12.22 -0.29 11.95
N GLU A 137 -11.68 -1.07 11.01
CA GLU A 137 -10.43 -1.81 11.14
C GLU A 137 -9.22 -1.01 10.65
N LEU A 138 -9.43 0.17 10.05
CA LEU A 138 -8.35 1.03 9.59
C LEU A 138 -7.66 1.70 10.80
N ASN A 139 -6.36 1.42 10.97
CA ASN A 139 -5.55 1.87 12.10
C ASN A 139 -4.72 3.11 11.76
N PHE A 140 -4.21 3.19 10.52
CA PHE A 140 -3.26 4.22 10.13
C PHE A 140 -3.63 4.93 8.82
N SER A 141 -3.14 6.16 8.72
CA SER A 141 -2.99 6.89 7.45
C SER A 141 -1.50 7.04 7.16
N MET A 142 -0.98 6.21 6.26
CA MET A 142 0.44 6.21 5.90
C MET A 142 0.80 7.32 4.91
N ASP A 143 2.03 7.82 5.00
CA ASP A 143 2.60 8.71 3.99
C ASP A 143 3.13 7.93 2.79
N PRO A 144 3.27 8.58 1.62
CA PRO A 144 3.99 7.99 0.51
C PRO A 144 5.44 7.67 0.91
N PHE A 145 5.99 6.60 0.35
CA PHE A 145 7.31 6.07 0.70
C PHE A 145 8.01 5.46 -0.52
N ASP A 146 9.30 5.70 -0.63
CA ASP A 146 10.21 5.13 -1.62
C ASP A 146 11.49 4.65 -0.92
N SER A 147 11.69 3.32 -0.84
CA SER A 147 12.81 2.73 -0.10
C SER A 147 14.20 3.12 -0.61
N ARG A 148 14.30 3.75 -1.78
CA ARG A 148 15.56 4.24 -2.34
C ARG A 148 15.99 5.57 -1.74
N THR A 149 15.05 6.35 -1.23
CA THR A 149 15.28 7.70 -0.67
C THR A 149 14.85 7.83 0.77
N ASP A 150 13.94 6.97 1.23
CA ASP A 150 13.34 7.04 2.56
C ASP A 150 13.80 5.85 3.41
N GLU A 151 14.31 6.14 4.62
CA GLU A 151 14.71 5.11 5.58
C GLU A 151 13.57 4.66 6.50
N TYR A 152 12.53 5.49 6.64
CA TYR A 152 11.46 5.29 7.60
C TYR A 152 10.10 5.37 6.93
N TYR A 153 9.28 4.36 7.18
CA TYR A 153 7.88 4.36 6.80
C TYR A 153 7.07 5.10 7.86
N THR A 154 6.52 6.27 7.48
CA THR A 154 5.84 7.17 8.41
C THR A 154 4.35 7.29 8.14
N GLY A 155 3.62 7.69 9.17
CA GLY A 155 2.18 7.86 9.09
C GLY A 155 1.59 8.59 10.28
N ARG A 156 0.27 8.55 10.38
CA ARG A 156 -0.47 8.89 11.59
C ARG A 156 -1.38 7.75 12.00
N ARG A 157 -1.44 7.51 13.31
CA ARG A 157 -2.49 6.68 13.91
C ARG A 157 -3.80 7.44 13.88
N LEU A 158 -4.84 6.79 13.34
CA LEU A 158 -6.16 7.39 13.20
C LEU A 158 -6.83 7.57 14.56
N GLY A 159 -7.75 8.54 14.65
CA GLY A 159 -8.37 8.96 15.90
C GLY A 159 -7.50 9.86 16.79
N GLY A 160 -6.52 10.56 16.19
CA GLY A 160 -5.69 11.53 16.92
C GLY A 160 -4.60 10.92 17.81
N LYS A 161 -4.25 9.65 17.60
CA LYS A 161 -3.31 8.87 18.45
C LYS A 161 -1.82 9.13 18.15
N GLY A 162 -1.51 10.25 17.50
CA GLY A 162 -0.14 10.68 17.20
C GLY A 162 0.48 10.07 15.94
N PRO A 163 1.77 10.36 15.68
CA PRO A 163 2.50 9.84 14.54
C PRO A 163 2.85 8.35 14.70
N VAL A 164 3.11 7.68 13.58
CA VAL A 164 3.77 6.38 13.52
C VAL A 164 5.01 6.49 12.64
N LYS A 165 6.06 5.77 13.02
CA LYS A 165 7.34 5.75 12.33
C LYS A 165 7.98 4.39 12.56
N GLU A 166 8.16 3.63 11.49
CA GLU A 166 8.86 2.35 11.51
C GLU A 166 10.06 2.43 10.60
N LYS A 167 11.16 1.78 10.97
CA LYS A 167 12.33 1.69 10.10
C LYS A 167 12.07 0.65 9.03
N PHE A 168 12.40 0.97 7.77
CA PHE A 168 12.34 0.00 6.68
C PHE A 168 13.66 -0.75 6.50
#